data_AF-A0A967WLU8-F1
#
_entry.id   AF-A0A967WLU8-F1
#
_cell.length_a   1.000
_cell.length_b   1.000
_cell.length_c   1.000
_cell.angle_alpha   90.00
_cell.angle_beta   90.00
_cell.angle_gamma   90.00
#
_symmetry.space_group_name_H-M   'P 1'
#
loop_
_entity.id
_entity.type
_entity.pdbx_description
1 polymer ?
#
loop_
_entity_poly.entity_id
_entity_poly.type
_entity_poly.pdbx_seq_one_letter_code
_entity_poly.pdbx_strand_id
1 'polypeptide(L)'
;TLFLEFQGSSRAALKDDLKLVEEICAGCERLEAGIGREERDRLWEARHLIHDTIRTAFPGVGGIVADVAVPISGYPEIVKFSKEALHRHGLEGYVFGHAGSGNLHVEILYRPGSESEQRHAEAASEEIVHHALDLEGTATGEHGVGLGKRKFMEKEHGESLELMSKIKEMLDPNGIMNPGKIFP
;
A
#
# COMPACT_ATOMS: atom_id res chain seq x y z
N THR A 1 -11.34 5.23 8.67
CA THR A 1 -12.46 4.87 7.78
C THR A 1 -12.20 3.52 7.16
N LEU A 2 -13.22 2.68 7.07
CA LEU A 2 -13.18 1.37 6.41
C LEU A 2 -14.21 1.37 5.28
N PHE A 3 -13.84 0.87 4.11
CA PHE A 3 -14.73 0.68 2.97
C PHE A 3 -14.97 -0.81 2.78
N LEU A 4 -16.23 -1.21 2.64
CA LEU A 4 -16.65 -2.59 2.45
C LEU A 4 -17.57 -2.66 1.23
N GLU A 5 -17.30 -3.58 0.32
CA GLU A 5 -18.18 -3.88 -0.83
C GLU A 5 -18.65 -5.33 -0.73
N PHE A 6 -19.95 -5.52 -0.94
CA PHE A 6 -20.60 -6.83 -0.96
C PHE A 6 -21.21 -7.09 -2.32
N GLN A 7 -21.04 -8.31 -2.82
CA GLN A 7 -21.67 -8.77 -4.05
C GLN A 7 -22.59 -9.95 -3.72
N GLY A 8 -23.84 -9.84 -4.16
CA GLY A 8 -24.88 -10.83 -3.86
C GLY A 8 -25.72 -11.13 -5.09
N SER A 9 -26.30 -12.33 -5.13
CA SER A 9 -27.14 -12.81 -6.24
C SER A 9 -28.49 -12.09 -6.35
N SER A 10 -28.90 -11.36 -5.30
CA SER A 10 -30.14 -10.60 -5.28
C SER A 10 -30.05 -9.40 -4.33
N ARG A 11 -30.95 -8.43 -4.52
CA ARG A 11 -31.11 -7.33 -3.56
C ARG A 11 -31.56 -7.80 -2.18
N ALA A 12 -32.25 -8.93 -2.07
CA ALA A 12 -32.65 -9.47 -0.77
C ALA A 12 -31.43 -9.95 0.02
N ALA A 13 -30.53 -10.71 -0.63
CA ALA A 13 -29.28 -11.15 -0.02
C ALA A 13 -28.42 -9.97 0.47
N LEU A 14 -28.24 -8.94 -0.38
CA LEU A 14 -27.49 -7.74 0.00
C LEU A 14 -28.12 -6.96 1.17
N LYS A 15 -29.46 -7.00 1.33
CA LYS A 15 -30.13 -6.40 2.49
C LYS A 15 -29.84 -7.17 3.78
N ASP A 16 -29.73 -8.49 3.71
CA ASP A 16 -29.41 -9.30 4.88
C ASP A 16 -27.93 -9.16 5.26
N ASP A 17 -27.02 -9.10 4.27
CA ASP A 17 -25.61 -8.75 4.51
C ASP A 17 -25.48 -7.37 5.16
N LEU A 18 -26.22 -6.37 4.68
CA LEU A 18 -26.20 -5.02 5.25
C LEU A 18 -26.69 -5.00 6.71
N LYS A 19 -27.75 -5.74 7.05
CA LYS A 19 -28.21 -5.84 8.45
C LYS A 19 -27.12 -6.41 9.36
N LEU A 20 -26.42 -7.45 8.91
CA LEU A 20 -25.32 -8.03 9.68
C LEU A 20 -24.19 -7.00 9.88
N VAL A 21 -23.86 -6.22 8.86
CA VAL A 21 -22.89 -5.12 8.97
C VAL A 21 -23.36 -4.06 9.96
N GLU A 22 -24.63 -3.65 9.91
CA GLU A 22 -25.22 -2.69 10.85
C GLU A 22 -25.14 -3.18 12.30
N GLU A 23 -25.41 -4.47 12.54
CA GLU A 23 -25.29 -5.10 13.86
C GLU A 23 -23.84 -5.09 14.37
N ILE A 24 -22.88 -5.48 13.53
CA ILE A 24 -21.45 -5.47 13.87
C ILE A 24 -20.96 -4.03 14.11
N CYS A 25 -21.45 -3.07 13.34
CA CYS A 25 -21.05 -1.67 13.39
C CYS A 25 -21.84 -0.82 14.41
N ALA A 26 -22.65 -1.43 15.28
CA ALA A 26 -23.48 -0.70 16.25
C ALA A 26 -22.68 0.23 17.20
N GLY A 27 -21.37 -0.02 17.37
CA GLY A 27 -20.46 0.82 18.15
C GLY A 27 -19.57 1.77 17.33
N CYS A 28 -19.74 1.83 16.00
CA CYS A 28 -18.96 2.71 15.15
C CYS A 28 -19.45 4.16 15.25
N GLU A 29 -18.55 5.13 15.07
CA GLU A 29 -18.88 6.56 15.12
C GLU A 29 -19.88 6.96 14.03
N ARG A 30 -19.73 6.39 12.82
CA ARG A 30 -20.59 6.64 11.68
C ARG A 30 -20.60 5.44 10.74
N LEU A 31 -21.78 5.10 10.23
CA LEU A 31 -21.98 4.14 9.16
C LEU A 31 -22.72 4.82 8.01
N GLU A 32 -22.12 4.82 6.82
CA GLU A 32 -22.79 5.16 5.57
C GLU A 32 -22.86 3.89 4.72
N ALA A 33 -24.05 3.56 4.23
CA ALA A 33 -24.27 2.37 3.42
C ALA A 33 -25.33 2.61 2.35
N GLY A 34 -25.28 1.82 1.29
CA GLY A 34 -26.26 1.86 0.22
C GLY A 34 -26.19 0.62 -0.66
N ILE A 35 -27.29 0.31 -1.34
CA ILE A 35 -27.41 -0.86 -2.22
C ILE A 35 -27.65 -0.38 -3.66
N GLY A 36 -26.81 -0.84 -4.58
CA GLY A 36 -26.90 -0.53 -5.99
C GLY A 36 -25.65 0.19 -6.50
N ARG A 37 -25.52 0.28 -7.82
CA ARG A 37 -24.33 0.84 -8.47
C ARG A 37 -24.11 2.32 -8.13
N GLU A 38 -25.17 3.11 -8.11
CA GLU A 38 -25.09 4.55 -7.80
C GLU A 38 -24.53 4.80 -6.40
N GLU A 39 -25.06 4.12 -5.39
CA GLU A 39 -24.53 4.22 -4.01
C GLU A 39 -23.12 3.69 -3.88
N ARG A 40 -22.79 2.57 -4.56
CA ARG A 40 -21.43 2.05 -4.62
C ARG A 40 -20.49 3.12 -5.17
N ASP A 41 -20.82 3.71 -6.31
CA ASP A 41 -19.96 4.67 -6.99
C ASP A 41 -19.76 5.92 -6.14
N ARG A 42 -20.83 6.44 -5.52
CA ARG A 42 -20.78 7.56 -4.57
C ARG A 42 -19.86 7.30 -3.38
N LEU A 43 -19.97 6.13 -2.75
CA LEU A 43 -19.18 5.79 -1.57
C LEU A 43 -17.72 5.50 -1.93
N TRP A 44 -17.47 4.80 -3.04
CA TRP A 44 -16.12 4.42 -3.46
C TRP A 44 -15.32 5.53 -4.14
N GLU A 45 -15.97 6.59 -4.62
CA GLU A 45 -15.32 7.75 -5.23
C GLU A 45 -14.16 8.27 -4.35
N ALA A 46 -14.41 8.43 -3.04
CA ALA A 46 -13.39 8.90 -2.10
C ALA A 46 -12.15 7.99 -2.03
N ARG A 47 -12.34 6.66 -2.11
CA ARG A 47 -11.23 5.70 -2.10
C ARG A 47 -10.49 5.67 -3.45
N HIS A 48 -11.19 5.81 -4.56
CA HIS A 48 -10.57 5.83 -5.89
C HIS A 48 -9.76 7.12 -6.12
N LEU A 49 -10.25 8.26 -5.62
CA LEU A 49 -9.62 9.56 -5.83
C LEU A 49 -8.61 9.94 -4.75
N ILE A 50 -8.28 9.05 -3.80
CA ILE A 50 -7.46 9.42 -2.64
C ILE A 50 -6.10 10.00 -3.04
N HIS A 51 -5.40 9.37 -3.98
CA HIS A 51 -4.11 9.81 -4.46
C HIS A 51 -4.20 11.17 -5.15
N ASP A 52 -5.15 11.31 -6.08
CA ASP A 52 -5.36 12.57 -6.81
C ASP A 52 -5.78 13.71 -5.87
N THR A 53 -6.56 13.40 -4.83
CA THR A 53 -6.97 14.35 -3.80
C THR A 53 -5.76 14.84 -3.00
N ILE A 54 -4.86 13.93 -2.61
CA ILE A 54 -3.61 14.30 -1.91
C ILE A 54 -2.75 15.19 -2.81
N ARG A 55 -2.54 14.81 -4.07
CA ARG A 55 -1.76 15.61 -5.02
C ARG A 55 -2.36 17.00 -5.27
N THR A 56 -3.68 17.10 -5.32
CA THR A 56 -4.40 18.37 -5.49
C THR A 56 -4.33 19.24 -4.23
N ALA A 57 -4.41 18.65 -3.04
CA ALA A 57 -4.32 19.36 -1.77
C ALA A 57 -2.91 19.90 -1.49
N PHE A 58 -1.87 19.26 -2.02
CA PHE A 58 -0.47 19.62 -1.85
C PHE A 58 0.21 19.92 -3.20
N PRO A 59 -0.20 20.99 -3.90
CA PRO A 59 0.29 21.29 -5.24
C PRO A 59 1.80 21.53 -5.21
N GLY A 60 2.52 20.81 -6.07
CA GLY A 60 3.96 20.93 -6.20
C GLY A 60 4.76 20.24 -5.09
N VAL A 61 4.15 19.45 -4.19
CA VAL A 61 4.89 18.67 -3.18
C VAL A 61 5.37 17.34 -3.78
N GLY A 62 6.57 16.90 -3.40
CA GLY A 62 7.13 15.60 -3.79
C GLY A 62 6.38 14.42 -3.15
N GLY A 63 6.68 13.21 -3.56
CA GLY A 63 6.03 12.01 -3.01
C GLY A 63 6.84 10.75 -3.18
N ILE A 64 6.98 9.98 -2.11
CA ILE A 64 7.41 8.58 -2.15
C ILE A 64 6.22 7.72 -1.74
N VAL A 65 5.92 6.69 -2.53
CA VAL A 65 4.89 5.71 -2.16
C VAL A 65 5.58 4.44 -1.70
N ALA A 66 5.51 4.16 -0.40
CA ALA A 66 5.78 2.82 0.09
C ALA A 66 4.54 1.96 -0.18
N ASP A 67 4.77 0.74 -0.67
CA ASP A 67 3.72 -0.22 -0.98
C ASP A 67 4.21 -1.58 -0.51
N VAL A 68 3.60 -2.11 0.54
CA VAL A 68 4.01 -3.35 1.20
C VAL A 68 2.79 -4.23 1.41
N ALA A 69 2.98 -5.53 1.61
CA ALA A 69 1.92 -6.38 2.12
C ALA A 69 2.44 -7.27 3.23
N VAL A 70 1.58 -7.59 4.18
CA VAL A 70 1.87 -8.44 5.34
C VAL A 70 0.76 -9.47 5.51
N PRO A 71 0.98 -10.57 6.26
CA PRO A 71 -0.13 -11.41 6.73
C PRO A 71 -1.22 -10.54 7.38
N ILE A 72 -2.49 -10.85 7.11
CA ILE A 72 -3.61 -9.99 7.56
C ILE A 72 -3.62 -9.74 9.08
N SER A 73 -3.10 -10.68 9.87
CA SER A 73 -2.91 -10.53 11.32
C SER A 73 -1.92 -9.44 11.71
N GLY A 74 -0.92 -9.15 10.85
CA GLY A 74 0.06 -8.08 11.00
C GLY A 74 -0.40 -6.74 10.44
N TYR A 75 -1.54 -6.68 9.73
CA TYR A 75 -2.02 -5.43 9.11
C TYR A 75 -2.21 -4.27 10.11
N PRO A 76 -2.80 -4.48 11.30
CA PRO A 76 -2.91 -3.41 12.31
C PRO A 76 -1.54 -2.89 12.77
N GLU A 77 -0.55 -3.77 12.87
CA GLU A 77 0.80 -3.43 13.31
C GLU A 77 1.53 -2.58 12.28
N ILE A 78 1.55 -3.00 11.00
CA ILE A 78 2.22 -2.23 9.94
C ILE A 78 1.57 -0.85 9.72
N VAL A 79 0.25 -0.73 9.89
CA VAL A 79 -0.45 0.57 9.86
C VAL A 79 0.04 1.47 10.99
N LYS A 80 0.13 0.93 12.22
CA LYS A 80 0.61 1.68 13.39
C LYS A 80 2.07 2.09 13.20
N PHE A 81 2.94 1.14 12.83
CA PHE A 81 4.36 1.39 12.59
C PHE A 81 4.58 2.47 11.53
N SER A 82 3.85 2.41 10.42
CA SER A 82 3.97 3.39 9.33
C SER A 82 3.64 4.82 9.79
N LYS A 83 2.59 4.99 10.60
CA LYS A 83 2.24 6.31 11.19
C LYS A 83 3.33 6.79 12.16
N GLU A 84 3.88 5.89 12.97
CA GLU A 84 4.97 6.21 13.89
C GLU A 84 6.26 6.57 13.15
N ALA A 85 6.56 5.88 12.03
CA ALA A 85 7.71 6.19 11.18
C ALA A 85 7.60 7.59 10.58
N LEU A 86 6.45 7.94 10.00
CA LEU A 86 6.18 9.31 9.52
C LEU A 86 6.40 10.36 10.62
N HIS A 87 5.86 10.10 11.82
CA HIS A 87 6.01 11.01 12.97
C HIS A 87 7.48 11.16 13.42
N ARG A 88 8.23 10.05 13.52
CA ARG A 88 9.67 10.08 13.90
C ARG A 88 10.50 10.92 12.95
N HIS A 89 10.19 10.85 11.66
CA HIS A 89 10.89 11.59 10.60
C HIS A 89 10.38 13.03 10.42
N GLY A 90 9.30 13.41 11.11
CA GLY A 90 8.68 14.74 11.00
C GLY A 90 8.03 14.99 9.63
N LEU A 91 7.47 13.94 9.01
CA LEU A 91 6.90 13.97 7.67
C LEU A 91 5.37 13.93 7.72
N GLU A 92 4.75 14.66 6.80
CA GLU A 92 3.34 14.49 6.49
C GLU A 92 3.18 13.26 5.57
N GLY A 93 2.16 12.44 5.82
CA GLY A 93 1.90 11.31 4.96
C GLY A 93 0.55 10.64 5.21
N TYR A 94 0.09 9.91 4.21
CA TYR A 94 -1.23 9.29 4.19
C TYR A 94 -1.09 7.77 4.11
N VAL A 95 -1.81 7.08 4.98
CA VAL A 95 -1.78 5.62 5.10
C VAL A 95 -3.14 5.06 4.71
N PHE A 96 -3.20 4.29 3.63
CA PHE A 96 -4.41 3.67 3.10
C PHE A 96 -4.06 2.38 2.34
N GLY A 97 -5.01 1.48 2.14
CA GLY A 97 -4.67 0.20 1.53
C GLY A 97 -5.84 -0.75 1.35
N HIS A 98 -5.48 -1.98 1.00
CA HIS A 98 -6.35 -3.12 0.81
C HIS A 98 -6.24 -4.03 2.03
N ALA A 99 -6.96 -3.66 3.11
CA ALA A 99 -6.87 -4.36 4.39
C ALA A 99 -7.17 -5.86 4.29
N GLY A 100 -8.10 -6.26 3.42
CA GLY A 100 -8.48 -7.67 3.21
C GLY A 100 -7.36 -8.54 2.61
N SER A 101 -6.38 -7.95 1.93
CA SER A 101 -5.19 -8.64 1.39
C SER A 101 -3.91 -8.34 2.17
N GLY A 102 -4.01 -7.56 3.27
CA GLY A 102 -2.85 -7.13 4.04
C GLY A 102 -1.94 -6.13 3.34
N ASN A 103 -2.36 -5.57 2.20
CA ASN A 103 -1.56 -4.61 1.42
C ASN A 103 -1.80 -3.17 1.86
N LEU A 104 -0.71 -2.48 2.21
CA LEU A 104 -0.69 -1.11 2.70
C LEU A 104 0.09 -0.20 1.75
N HIS A 105 -0.50 0.95 1.43
CA HIS A 105 0.19 2.07 0.80
C HIS A 105 0.43 3.18 1.82
N VAL A 106 1.61 3.77 1.74
CA VAL A 106 2.00 4.94 2.52
C VAL A 106 2.52 5.99 1.57
N GLU A 107 1.74 7.06 1.39
CA GLU A 107 2.12 8.21 0.58
C GLU A 107 2.85 9.22 1.47
N ILE A 108 4.17 9.29 1.32
CA ILE A 108 5.09 10.09 2.13
C ILE A 108 5.38 11.39 1.37
N LEU A 109 5.03 12.53 1.97
CA LEU A 109 5.19 13.84 1.34
C LEU A 109 6.50 14.49 1.78
N TYR A 110 7.15 15.21 0.85
CA TYR A 110 8.35 16.00 1.13
C TYR A 110 8.40 17.24 0.25
N ARG A 111 8.99 18.33 0.74
CA ARG A 111 9.16 19.56 -0.05
C ARG A 111 10.21 19.36 -1.16
N PRO A 112 9.88 19.69 -2.42
CA PRO A 112 10.88 19.66 -3.49
C PRO A 112 12.02 20.63 -3.20
N GLY A 113 13.24 20.21 -3.53
CA GLY A 113 14.46 20.97 -3.24
C GLY A 113 14.96 20.86 -1.79
N SER A 114 14.19 20.22 -0.90
CA SER A 114 14.66 19.88 0.45
C SER A 114 15.30 18.49 0.43
N GLU A 115 16.62 18.44 0.21
CA GLU A 115 17.35 17.16 0.25
C GLU A 115 17.22 16.44 1.60
N SER A 116 17.08 17.21 2.69
CA SER A 116 16.92 16.64 4.03
C SER A 116 15.59 15.90 4.17
N GLU A 117 14.48 16.51 3.74
CA GLU A 117 13.17 15.85 3.80
C GLU A 117 13.10 14.67 2.83
N GLN A 118 13.72 14.79 1.66
CA GLN A 118 13.79 13.66 0.73
C GLN A 118 14.54 12.48 1.37
N ARG A 119 15.69 12.70 2.00
CA ARG A 119 16.42 11.64 2.73
C ARG A 119 15.59 11.03 3.86
N HIS A 120 14.87 11.85 4.62
CA HIS A 120 13.98 11.35 5.68
C HIS A 120 12.82 10.54 5.10
N ALA A 121 12.25 10.96 3.96
CA ALA A 121 11.17 10.25 3.30
C ALA A 121 11.64 8.89 2.74
N GLU A 122 12.85 8.85 2.18
CA GLU A 122 13.50 7.60 1.74
C GLU A 122 13.76 6.68 2.93
N ALA A 123 14.30 7.20 4.04
CA ALA A 123 14.53 6.43 5.26
C ALA A 123 13.24 5.89 5.89
N ALA A 124 12.18 6.69 5.97
CA ALA A 124 10.88 6.25 6.45
C ALA A 124 10.29 5.13 5.57
N SER A 125 10.40 5.27 4.24
CA SER A 125 9.98 4.23 3.30
C SER A 125 10.76 2.92 3.49
N GLU A 126 12.08 3.01 3.68
CA GLU A 126 12.93 1.85 3.96
C GLU A 126 12.58 1.16 5.28
N GLU A 127 12.37 1.92 6.36
CA GLU A 127 11.94 1.39 7.66
C GLU A 127 10.62 0.62 7.53
N ILE A 128 9.65 1.17 6.80
CA ILE A 128 8.34 0.53 6.58
C ILE A 128 8.51 -0.78 5.82
N VAL A 129 9.30 -0.78 4.75
CA VAL A 129 9.58 -2.01 3.98
C VAL A 129 10.28 -3.05 4.84
N HIS A 130 11.32 -2.67 5.58
CA HIS A 130 12.05 -3.61 6.42
C HIS A 130 11.16 -4.21 7.51
N HIS A 131 10.31 -3.41 8.14
CA HIS A 131 9.37 -3.89 9.14
C HIS A 131 8.30 -4.82 8.53
N ALA A 132 7.80 -4.51 7.33
CA ALA A 132 6.89 -5.42 6.63
C ALA A 132 7.56 -6.79 6.35
N LEU A 133 8.83 -6.80 5.96
CA LEU A 133 9.59 -8.04 5.78
C LEU A 133 9.82 -8.79 7.11
N ASP A 134 10.03 -8.07 8.22
CA ASP A 134 10.16 -8.69 9.55
C ASP A 134 8.83 -9.31 10.03
N LEU A 135 7.70 -8.84 9.49
CA LEU A 135 6.37 -9.41 9.69
C LEU A 135 6.04 -10.54 8.71
N GLU A 136 7.05 -11.14 8.07
CA GLU A 136 6.90 -12.18 7.03
C GLU A 136 6.08 -11.70 5.82
N GLY A 137 6.12 -10.39 5.54
CA GLY A 137 5.49 -9.75 4.41
C GLY A 137 6.39 -9.64 3.17
N THR A 138 6.03 -8.72 2.26
CA THR A 138 6.74 -8.40 1.02
C THR A 138 7.07 -6.92 0.94
N ALA A 139 8.21 -6.58 0.30
CA ALA A 139 8.59 -5.21 0.01
C ALA A 139 7.69 -4.56 -1.04
N THR A 140 6.85 -5.33 -1.75
CA THR A 140 5.96 -4.82 -2.78
C THR A 140 4.63 -5.56 -2.80
N GLY A 141 3.56 -4.86 -2.42
CA GLY A 141 2.22 -5.45 -2.42
C GLY A 141 1.69 -5.61 -3.85
N GLU A 142 1.79 -4.55 -4.65
CA GLU A 142 1.28 -4.56 -6.03
C GLU A 142 2.12 -3.74 -7.04
N HIS A 143 3.01 -2.84 -6.60
CA HIS A 143 3.73 -1.95 -7.51
C HIS A 143 4.97 -2.57 -8.20
N GLY A 144 5.36 -3.79 -7.81
CA GLY A 144 6.56 -4.46 -8.29
C GLY A 144 7.86 -3.86 -7.74
N VAL A 145 9.02 -4.37 -8.18
CA VAL A 145 10.34 -4.08 -7.58
C VAL A 145 11.02 -2.86 -8.21
N GLY A 146 11.14 -2.87 -9.55
CA GLY A 146 11.76 -1.79 -10.32
C GLY A 146 13.17 -1.42 -9.86
N LEU A 147 13.48 -0.12 -9.84
CA LEU A 147 14.74 0.41 -9.29
C LEU A 147 14.65 0.67 -7.78
N GLY A 148 13.51 1.17 -7.31
CA GLY A 148 13.37 1.64 -5.93
C GLY A 148 13.46 0.53 -4.89
N LYS A 149 13.01 -0.70 -5.23
CA LYS A 149 12.91 -1.80 -4.28
C LYS A 149 13.90 -2.94 -4.52
N ARG A 150 14.75 -2.86 -5.55
CA ARG A 150 15.76 -3.92 -5.84
C ARG A 150 16.67 -4.22 -4.65
N LYS A 151 16.93 -3.21 -3.81
CA LYS A 151 17.75 -3.33 -2.59
C LYS A 151 17.15 -4.24 -1.52
N PHE A 152 15.86 -4.57 -1.60
CA PHE A 152 15.18 -5.45 -0.65
C PHE A 152 15.12 -6.90 -1.10
N MET A 153 15.43 -7.18 -2.38
CA MET A 153 15.27 -8.52 -2.97
C MET A 153 16.06 -9.60 -2.25
N GLU A 154 17.27 -9.28 -1.77
CA GLU A 154 18.08 -10.22 -1.02
C GLU A 154 17.43 -10.59 0.31
N LYS A 155 16.91 -9.59 1.04
CA LYS A 155 16.20 -9.83 2.31
C LYS A 155 14.90 -10.59 2.10
N GLU A 156 14.14 -10.27 1.05
CA GLU A 156 12.83 -10.88 0.78
C GLU A 156 12.93 -12.31 0.23
N HIS A 157 13.87 -12.57 -0.68
CA HIS A 157 13.91 -13.83 -1.44
C HIS A 157 15.07 -14.75 -1.04
N GLY A 158 16.10 -14.25 -0.36
CA GLY A 158 17.28 -15.03 0.02
C GLY A 158 17.85 -15.82 -1.16
N GLU A 159 18.09 -17.12 -0.96
CA GLU A 159 18.67 -18.02 -1.96
C GLU A 159 17.84 -18.10 -3.27
N SER A 160 16.53 -17.89 -3.20
CA SER A 160 15.68 -17.96 -4.40
C SER A 160 15.96 -16.83 -5.40
N LEU A 161 16.59 -15.74 -4.96
CA LEU A 161 17.05 -14.66 -5.85
C LEU A 161 18.05 -15.14 -6.90
N GLU A 162 18.93 -16.09 -6.55
CA GLU A 162 19.91 -16.65 -7.49
C GLU A 162 19.21 -17.37 -8.65
N LEU A 163 18.14 -18.12 -8.37
CA LEU A 163 17.35 -18.78 -9.40
C LEU A 163 16.67 -17.77 -10.32
N MET A 164 16.12 -16.68 -9.76
CA MET A 164 15.49 -15.64 -10.57
C MET A 164 16.50 -14.95 -11.51
N SER A 165 17.72 -14.68 -11.03
CA SER A 165 18.80 -14.12 -11.85
C SER A 165 19.22 -15.08 -12.97
N LYS A 166 19.33 -16.39 -12.69
CA LYS A 166 19.63 -17.41 -13.73
C LYS A 166 18.56 -17.46 -14.82
N ILE A 167 17.28 -17.32 -14.46
CA ILE A 167 16.19 -17.24 -15.44
C ILE A 167 16.35 -15.99 -16.31
N LYS A 168 16.70 -14.85 -15.71
CA LYS A 168 16.95 -13.61 -16.45
C LYS A 168 18.10 -13.75 -17.45
N GLU A 169 19.24 -14.31 -17.03
CA GLU A 169 20.40 -14.54 -17.90
C GLU A 169 20.09 -15.50 -19.05
N MET A 170 19.30 -16.56 -18.80
CA MET A 170 18.89 -17.51 -19.84
C MET A 170 18.02 -16.84 -20.91
N LEU A 171 17.10 -15.97 -20.51
CA LEU A 171 16.13 -15.35 -21.41
C LEU A 171 16.66 -14.06 -22.07
N ASP A 172 17.59 -13.36 -21.43
CA ASP A 172 18.17 -12.10 -21.89
C ASP A 172 19.70 -12.08 -21.66
N PRO A 173 20.46 -12.91 -22.40
CA PRO A 173 21.91 -13.05 -22.20
C PRO A 173 22.70 -11.78 -22.53
N ASN A 174 22.12 -10.86 -23.30
CA ASN A 174 22.72 -9.55 -23.62
C ASN A 174 22.31 -8.45 -22.63
N GLY A 175 21.41 -8.75 -21.68
CA GLY A 175 20.95 -7.79 -20.67
C GLY A 175 20.21 -6.57 -21.23
N ILE A 176 19.57 -6.67 -22.40
CA ILE A 176 18.96 -5.51 -23.08
C ILE A 176 17.54 -5.20 -22.59
N MET A 177 16.87 -6.14 -21.92
CA MET A 177 15.51 -5.97 -21.42
C MET A 177 15.53 -5.36 -20.02
N ASN A 178 15.34 -4.03 -19.93
CA ASN A 178 15.28 -3.27 -18.66
C ASN A 178 16.54 -3.47 -17.77
N PRO A 179 17.74 -3.10 -18.26
CA PRO A 179 18.98 -3.28 -17.50
C PRO A 179 18.94 -2.55 -16.15
N GLY A 180 19.52 -3.17 -15.12
CA GLY A 180 19.66 -2.61 -13.77
C GLY A 180 18.38 -2.58 -12.92
N LYS A 181 17.24 -3.04 -13.43
CA LYS A 181 15.98 -3.14 -12.69
C LYS A 181 15.81 -4.54 -12.09
N ILE A 182 15.02 -4.63 -11.01
CA ILE A 182 14.62 -5.85 -10.30
C ILE A 182 15.80 -6.54 -9.60
N PHE A 183 16.84 -6.92 -10.32
CA PHE A 183 17.97 -7.69 -9.79
C PHE A 183 19.11 -6.75 -9.32
N PRO A 184 19.67 -6.98 -8.12
CA PRO A 184 20.91 -6.34 -7.65
C PRO A 184 22.10 -6.51 -8.61
#